data_AF-A0A5D1ZWT4-F1
#
_entry.id   AF-A0A5D1ZWT4-F1
#
_cell.length_a   1.000
_cell.length_b   1.000
_cell.length_c   1.000
_cell.angle_alpha   90.00
_cell.angle_beta   90.00
_cell.angle_gamma   90.00
#
_symmetry.space_group_name_H-M   'P 1'
#
loop_
_entity.id
_entity.type
_entity.pdbx_description
1 polymer ?
#
loop_
_entity_poly.entity_id
_entity_poly.type
_entity_poly.pdbx_seq_one_letter_code
_entity_poly.pdbx_strand_id
1 'polypeptide(L)'
;MAESESDSDFLKEFYIPAYIFNDETKFSDLRDVPEFPVLVFINSKSGGQLGGDLLNTYRSVLNEHQIFDVGEEAPDKVLRRVYTRLEKLKQEKDEFATKIHERLRIIVAGGDGTAGWLLGVVCDLKLPHPPPIATVPLGTGNNLPFSFGWGKKNPGTDRNSVLSFLEQVMKAKEMKIDNWHILMRMRAPKEGPCDPIPPLELPHSLHAFGRVSSTDELNMEGYHTFRGGFWNYFSMGMDAQVSYAFHSERKLHPEKFKNQLVNQSTYAKLGCTQGWFAASVFHPSSKNVAQLAKVKIMKKHGQWQDLHIPQSIRSIICLNLPSFSGGLNP
;
A
#
# COMPACT_ATOMS: atom_id res chain seq x y z
N MET A 1 -29.99 23.65 -9.82
CA MET A 1 -30.82 23.32 -8.64
C MET A 1 -31.09 21.83 -8.55
N ALA A 2 -31.55 21.15 -9.61
CA ALA A 2 -31.73 19.70 -9.58
C ALA A 2 -30.41 18.89 -9.45
N GLU A 3 -29.35 19.26 -10.19
CA GLU A 3 -28.04 18.59 -10.09
C GLU A 3 -27.40 18.73 -8.69
N SER A 4 -27.57 19.87 -8.04
CA SER A 4 -27.02 20.11 -6.69
C SER A 4 -27.75 19.33 -5.60
N GLU A 5 -29.04 19.07 -5.77
CA GLU A 5 -29.81 18.22 -4.83
C GLU A 5 -29.51 16.74 -5.06
N SER A 6 -29.41 16.28 -6.31
CA SER A 6 -29.04 14.88 -6.60
C SER A 6 -27.63 14.53 -6.12
N ASP A 7 -26.68 15.46 -6.27
CA ASP A 7 -25.32 15.28 -5.75
C ASP A 7 -25.31 15.24 -4.22
N SER A 8 -26.14 16.07 -3.57
CA SER A 8 -26.26 16.10 -2.12
C SER A 8 -26.77 14.78 -1.57
N ASP A 9 -27.81 14.21 -2.19
CA ASP A 9 -28.36 12.91 -1.78
C ASP A 9 -27.38 11.76 -2.06
N PHE A 10 -26.69 11.78 -3.21
CA PHE A 10 -25.64 10.82 -3.51
C PHE A 10 -24.49 10.85 -2.48
N LEU A 11 -24.05 12.04 -2.06
CA LEU A 11 -22.93 12.19 -1.12
C LEU A 11 -23.26 11.74 0.30
N LYS A 12 -24.54 11.76 0.70
CA LYS A 12 -24.98 11.25 2.01
C LYS A 12 -24.67 9.76 2.18
N GLU A 13 -24.62 9.00 1.09
CA GLU A 13 -24.29 7.57 1.11
C GLU A 13 -22.87 7.26 1.60
N PHE A 14 -21.96 8.24 1.55
CA PHE A 14 -20.55 8.09 1.92
C PHE A 14 -20.15 8.86 3.18
N TYR A 15 -21.06 9.64 3.75
CA TYR A 15 -20.74 10.63 4.77
C TYR A 15 -20.68 10.02 6.18
N ILE A 16 -19.52 10.08 6.83
CA ILE A 16 -19.33 9.71 8.24
C ILE A 16 -19.44 10.98 9.11
N PRO A 17 -20.33 11.00 10.13
CA PRO A 17 -20.48 12.13 11.04
C PRO A 17 -19.20 12.46 11.83
N ALA A 18 -18.99 13.74 12.13
CA ALA A 18 -17.79 14.22 12.84
C ALA A 18 -17.58 13.53 14.20
N TYR A 19 -18.63 13.30 14.98
CA TYR A 19 -18.55 12.67 16.32
C TYR A 19 -17.99 11.23 16.34
N ILE A 20 -17.88 10.58 15.16
CA ILE A 20 -17.19 9.30 15.00
C ILE A 20 -15.68 9.48 15.08
N PHE A 21 -15.16 10.66 14.76
CA PHE A 21 -13.73 10.99 14.75
C PHE A 21 -13.27 11.73 16.00
N ASN A 22 -14.15 12.53 16.61
CA ASN A 22 -13.84 13.41 17.73
C ASN A 22 -14.91 13.30 18.85
N ASP A 23 -14.61 13.87 20.02
CA ASP A 23 -15.54 13.91 21.16
C ASP A 23 -16.62 15.00 21.03
N GLU A 24 -16.88 15.48 19.80
CA GLU A 24 -17.92 16.47 19.57
C GLU A 24 -19.32 15.90 19.86
N THR A 25 -20.20 16.75 20.36
CA THR A 25 -21.61 16.42 20.56
C THR A 25 -22.23 15.97 19.24
N LYS A 26 -23.03 14.89 19.29
CA LYS A 26 -23.86 14.43 18.18
C LYS A 26 -24.78 15.57 17.71
N PHE A 27 -24.39 16.29 16.67
CA PHE A 27 -25.28 17.14 15.89
C PHE A 27 -25.87 16.28 14.78
N SER A 28 -27.14 15.87 14.93
CA SER A 28 -27.81 14.99 13.98
C SER A 28 -28.71 15.78 13.02
N ASP A 29 -28.12 16.32 11.94
CA ASP A 29 -28.90 16.67 10.74
C ASP A 29 -29.08 15.45 9.80
N LEU A 30 -28.38 14.33 10.07
CA LEU A 30 -28.47 13.10 9.30
C LEU A 30 -29.59 12.21 9.82
N ARG A 31 -30.62 12.00 8.99
CA ARG A 31 -31.78 11.15 9.31
C ARG A 31 -31.47 9.65 9.14
N ASP A 32 -30.57 9.31 8.22
CA ASP A 32 -30.28 7.93 7.81
C ASP A 32 -28.79 7.61 7.90
N VAL A 33 -28.48 6.34 8.15
CA VAL A 33 -27.10 5.85 8.17
C VAL A 33 -26.59 5.67 6.74
N PRO A 34 -25.38 6.15 6.39
CA PRO A 34 -24.81 5.92 5.07
C PRO A 34 -24.79 4.42 4.72
N GLU A 35 -25.16 4.08 3.49
CA GLU A 35 -25.07 2.70 2.98
C GLU A 35 -23.60 2.32 2.71
N PHE A 36 -22.76 3.29 2.32
CA PHE A 36 -21.37 3.08 1.91
C PHE A 36 -20.40 4.06 2.59
N PRO A 37 -20.31 4.14 3.93
CA PRO A 37 -19.41 5.08 4.61
C PRO A 37 -17.94 4.86 4.21
N VAL A 38 -17.22 5.95 3.91
CA VAL A 38 -15.85 5.87 3.40
C VAL A 38 -14.85 6.66 4.24
N LEU A 39 -13.74 6.00 4.60
CA LEU A 39 -12.50 6.68 4.99
C LEU A 39 -11.58 6.83 3.78
N VAL A 40 -11.00 8.01 3.59
CA VAL A 40 -10.12 8.28 2.44
C VAL A 40 -8.71 8.59 2.93
N PHE A 41 -7.74 7.79 2.50
CA PHE A 41 -6.32 8.00 2.76
C PHE A 41 -5.63 8.43 1.47
N ILE A 42 -4.95 9.56 1.47
CA ILE A 42 -4.33 10.12 0.27
C ILE A 42 -2.86 10.39 0.56
N ASN A 43 -1.97 10.05 -0.37
CA ASN A 43 -0.60 10.51 -0.34
C ASN A 43 -0.50 11.76 -1.21
N SER A 44 -0.48 12.95 -0.58
CA SER A 44 -0.45 14.24 -1.27
C SER A 44 0.72 14.40 -2.24
N LYS A 45 1.85 13.72 -1.97
CA LYS A 45 3.06 13.74 -2.80
C LYS A 45 2.99 12.79 -4.01
N SER A 46 1.99 11.92 -4.09
CA SER A 46 1.83 10.98 -5.20
C SER A 46 1.31 11.65 -6.47
N GLY A 47 1.55 11.02 -7.62
CA GLY A 47 1.04 11.46 -8.92
C GLY A 47 1.62 12.76 -9.47
N GLY A 48 2.71 13.29 -8.89
CA GLY A 48 3.28 14.57 -9.35
C GLY A 48 2.44 15.79 -8.93
N GLN A 49 1.95 15.79 -7.67
CA GLN A 49 1.03 16.77 -7.06
C GLN A 49 -0.47 16.49 -7.25
N LEU A 50 -0.85 15.51 -8.09
CA LEU A 50 -2.25 15.09 -8.20
C LEU A 50 -2.85 14.65 -6.86
N GLY A 51 -2.04 14.06 -5.96
CA GLY A 51 -2.50 13.70 -4.62
C GLY A 51 -2.93 14.90 -3.78
N GLY A 52 -2.23 16.04 -3.89
CA GLY A 52 -2.58 17.27 -3.17
C GLY A 52 -3.89 17.88 -3.67
N ASP A 53 -4.07 17.93 -5.00
CA ASP A 53 -5.33 18.38 -5.60
C ASP A 53 -6.50 17.48 -5.20
N LEU A 54 -6.29 16.16 -5.27
CA LEU A 54 -7.30 15.16 -4.90
C LEU A 54 -7.68 15.28 -3.42
N LEU A 55 -6.70 15.53 -2.53
CA LEU A 55 -6.94 15.77 -1.11
C LEU A 55 -7.88 16.96 -0.89
N ASN A 56 -7.62 18.08 -1.55
CA ASN A 56 -8.46 19.27 -1.47
C ASN A 56 -9.87 19.01 -2.02
N THR A 57 -9.98 18.32 -3.15
CA THR A 57 -11.27 17.98 -3.74
C THR A 57 -12.09 17.07 -2.83
N TYR A 58 -11.51 16.01 -2.26
CA TYR A 58 -12.23 15.15 -1.31
C TYR A 58 -12.69 15.92 -0.07
N ARG A 59 -11.85 16.81 0.50
CA ARG A 59 -12.25 17.67 1.63
C ARG A 59 -13.39 18.64 1.28
N SER A 60 -13.54 19.01 0.00
CA SER A 60 -14.65 19.85 -0.48
C SER A 60 -15.95 19.07 -0.76
N VAL A 61 -15.86 17.75 -0.90
CA VAL A 61 -16.96 16.87 -1.32
C VAL A 61 -17.53 16.09 -0.13
N LEU A 62 -16.68 15.70 0.82
CA LEU A 62 -16.99 14.85 1.96
C LEU A 62 -16.66 15.57 3.28
N ASN A 63 -17.00 14.95 4.42
CA ASN A 63 -16.56 15.45 5.73
C ASN A 63 -15.03 15.54 5.79
N GLU A 64 -14.45 16.69 6.12
CA GLU A 64 -12.99 16.82 6.22
C GLU A 64 -12.36 15.83 7.21
N HIS A 65 -13.11 15.44 8.25
CA HIS A 65 -12.66 14.49 9.28
C HIS A 65 -12.52 13.05 8.78
N GLN A 66 -13.09 12.70 7.61
CA GLN A 66 -12.93 11.37 7.02
C GLN A 66 -11.82 11.30 5.96
N ILE A 67 -11.07 12.39 5.76
CA ILE A 67 -10.02 12.51 4.74
C ILE A 67 -8.65 12.73 5.40
N PHE A 68 -7.72 11.79 5.20
CA PHE A 68 -6.41 11.77 5.85
C PHE A 68 -5.27 11.81 4.83
N ASP A 69 -4.31 12.72 5.03
CA ASP A 69 -3.03 12.64 4.32
C ASP A 69 -2.09 11.68 5.06
N VAL A 70 -1.68 10.60 4.38
CA VAL A 70 -0.76 9.59 4.95
C VAL A 70 0.63 10.14 5.23
N GLY A 71 0.98 11.29 4.63
CA GLY A 71 2.21 12.02 4.92
C GLY A 71 2.14 12.85 6.20
N GLU A 72 0.95 13.21 6.67
CA GLU A 72 0.71 13.98 7.89
C GLU A 72 0.43 13.06 9.08
N GLU A 73 -0.45 12.07 8.90
CA GLU A 73 -0.81 11.10 9.94
C GLU A 73 -0.71 9.66 9.41
N ALA A 74 0.02 8.81 10.12
CA ALA A 74 0.21 7.41 9.73
C ALA A 74 -1.12 6.63 9.80
N PRO A 75 -1.46 5.78 8.82
CA PRO A 75 -2.72 5.06 8.79
C PRO A 75 -2.98 4.16 10.00
N ASP A 76 -1.92 3.63 10.65
CA ASP A 76 -2.07 2.81 11.86
C ASP A 76 -2.61 3.61 13.04
N LYS A 77 -2.18 4.87 13.20
CA LYS A 77 -2.67 5.77 14.24
C LYS A 77 -4.12 6.13 13.98
N VAL A 78 -4.45 6.51 12.74
CA VAL A 78 -5.80 6.89 12.32
C VAL A 78 -6.76 5.72 12.53
N LEU A 79 -6.46 4.55 11.96
CA LEU A 79 -7.36 3.40 12.03
C LEU A 79 -7.52 2.90 13.46
N ARG A 80 -6.46 2.82 14.27
CA ARG A 80 -6.61 2.46 15.69
C ARG A 80 -7.53 3.44 16.44
N ARG A 81 -7.37 4.75 16.22
CA ARG A 81 -8.23 5.77 16.82
C ARG A 81 -9.68 5.59 16.42
N VAL A 82 -9.95 5.48 15.11
CA VAL A 82 -11.32 5.35 14.57
C VAL A 82 -11.99 4.06 15.05
N TYR A 83 -11.32 2.90 14.94
CA TYR A 83 -11.90 1.63 15.38
C TYR A 83 -12.10 1.59 16.91
N THR A 84 -11.18 2.13 17.70
CA THR A 84 -11.36 2.23 19.16
C THR A 84 -12.58 3.09 19.50
N ARG A 85 -12.78 4.19 18.77
CA ARG A 85 -13.93 5.08 18.95
C ARG A 85 -15.24 4.41 18.54
N LEU A 86 -15.28 3.74 17.38
CA LEU A 86 -16.44 2.97 16.91
C LEU A 86 -16.83 1.88 17.91
N GLU A 87 -15.87 1.15 18.46
CA GLU A 87 -16.12 0.13 19.49
C GLU A 87 -16.67 0.73 20.79
N LYS A 88 -16.13 1.87 21.23
CA LYS A 88 -16.67 2.59 22.40
C LYS A 88 -18.12 3.01 22.17
N LEU A 89 -18.42 3.63 21.02
CA LEU A 89 -19.78 4.07 20.68
C LEU A 89 -20.75 2.88 20.55
N LYS A 90 -20.29 1.75 20.01
CA LYS A 90 -21.05 0.51 19.95
C LYS A 90 -21.41 -0.01 21.36
N GLN A 91 -20.49 0.08 22.32
CA GLN A 91 -20.76 -0.26 23.73
C GLN A 91 -21.78 0.69 24.37
N GLU A 92 -21.79 1.96 23.96
CA GLU A 92 -22.77 2.98 24.35
C GLU A 92 -24.14 2.82 23.63
N LYS A 93 -24.33 1.72 22.87
CA LYS A 93 -25.53 1.39 22.10
C LYS A 93 -25.85 2.40 21.00
N ASP A 94 -24.82 2.98 20.39
CA ASP A 94 -24.96 3.79 19.19
C ASP A 94 -25.21 2.90 17.96
N GLU A 95 -26.47 2.87 17.49
CA GLU A 95 -26.84 2.14 16.28
C GLU A 95 -26.15 2.67 15.03
N PHE A 96 -25.89 3.98 14.96
CA PHE A 96 -25.25 4.62 13.81
C PHE A 96 -23.79 4.19 13.71
N ALA A 97 -23.06 4.22 14.83
CA ALA A 97 -21.68 3.76 14.88
C ALA A 97 -21.56 2.25 14.57
N THR A 98 -22.51 1.45 15.04
CA THR A 98 -22.55 0.01 14.77
C THR A 98 -22.67 -0.27 13.27
N LYS A 99 -23.65 0.38 12.60
CA LYS A 99 -23.85 0.21 11.16
C LYS A 99 -22.71 0.79 10.33
N ILE A 100 -22.10 1.91 10.76
CA ILE A 100 -20.88 2.42 10.12
C ILE A 100 -19.76 1.39 10.19
N HIS A 101 -19.52 0.82 11.37
CA HIS A 101 -18.46 -0.17 11.54
C HIS A 101 -18.65 -1.37 10.60
N GLU A 102 -19.89 -1.84 10.44
CA GLU A 102 -20.22 -2.98 9.56
C GLU A 102 -20.10 -2.67 8.06
N ARG A 103 -20.36 -1.41 7.65
CA ARG A 103 -20.43 -1.00 6.24
C ARG A 103 -19.20 -0.25 5.74
N LEU A 104 -18.24 0.03 6.63
CA LEU A 104 -17.08 0.88 6.36
C LEU A 104 -16.27 0.38 5.16
N ARG A 105 -15.97 1.30 4.24
CA ARG A 105 -15.03 1.09 3.13
C ARG A 105 -13.86 2.04 3.28
N ILE A 106 -12.71 1.66 2.73
CA ILE A 106 -11.53 2.53 2.70
C ILE A 106 -11.14 2.82 1.25
N ILE A 107 -10.87 4.08 0.94
CA ILE A 107 -10.21 4.50 -0.30
C ILE A 107 -8.76 4.83 0.03
N VAL A 108 -7.82 4.35 -0.78
CA VAL A 108 -6.40 4.73 -0.70
C VAL A 108 -5.92 5.27 -2.03
N ALA A 109 -5.48 6.53 -2.04
CA ALA A 109 -4.93 7.19 -3.21
C ALA A 109 -3.42 7.36 -3.10
N GLY A 110 -2.69 6.69 -3.98
CA GLY A 110 -1.24 6.68 -3.96
C GLY A 110 -0.65 5.71 -4.98
N GLY A 111 0.66 5.47 -4.88
CA GLY A 111 1.28 4.36 -5.58
C GLY A 111 1.14 3.03 -4.84
N ASP A 112 1.68 1.96 -5.42
CA ASP A 112 1.61 0.60 -4.86
C ASP A 112 2.17 0.52 -3.42
N GLY A 113 3.17 1.34 -3.07
CA GLY A 113 3.71 1.42 -1.71
C GLY A 113 2.72 2.00 -0.70
N THR A 114 1.93 3.01 -1.07
CA THR A 114 0.89 3.59 -0.20
C THR A 114 -0.25 2.60 0.01
N ALA A 115 -0.72 1.96 -1.07
CA ALA A 115 -1.76 0.93 -0.99
C ALA A 115 -1.30 -0.27 -0.16
N GLY A 116 -0.08 -0.76 -0.37
CA GLY A 116 0.52 -1.84 0.40
C GLY A 116 0.73 -1.50 1.88
N TRP A 117 1.02 -0.23 2.21
CA TRP A 117 1.10 0.23 3.59
C TRP A 117 -0.26 0.10 4.29
N LEU A 118 -1.32 0.65 3.70
CA LEU A 118 -2.66 0.59 4.29
C LEU A 118 -3.16 -0.86 4.41
N LEU A 119 -2.93 -1.69 3.39
CA LEU A 119 -3.27 -3.12 3.43
C LEU A 119 -2.58 -3.84 4.59
N GLY A 120 -1.29 -3.54 4.82
CA GLY A 120 -0.56 -4.06 5.97
C GLY A 120 -1.16 -3.65 7.30
N VAL A 121 -1.45 -2.35 7.46
CA VAL A 121 -2.07 -1.84 8.68
C VAL A 121 -3.42 -2.53 8.96
N VAL A 122 -4.27 -2.70 7.95
CA VAL A 122 -5.58 -3.37 8.13
C VAL A 122 -5.40 -4.84 8.53
N CYS A 123 -4.43 -5.55 7.95
CA CYS A 123 -4.12 -6.91 8.37
C CYS A 123 -3.63 -6.98 9.83
N ASP A 124 -2.85 -6.00 10.28
CA ASP A 124 -2.25 -6.00 11.61
C ASP A 124 -3.23 -5.64 12.72
N LEU A 125 -4.29 -4.89 12.39
CA LEU A 125 -5.39 -4.61 13.32
C LEU A 125 -6.17 -5.87 13.70
N LYS A 126 -6.06 -6.96 12.93
CA LYS A 126 -6.76 -8.24 13.17
C LYS A 126 -8.25 -8.05 13.44
N LEU A 127 -8.87 -7.15 12.68
CA LEU A 127 -10.29 -6.85 12.79
C LEU A 127 -11.11 -8.10 12.48
N PRO A 128 -12.18 -8.40 13.23
CA PRO A 128 -13.08 -9.52 12.92
C PRO A 128 -13.68 -9.40 11.51
N HIS A 129 -13.96 -8.17 11.10
CA HIS A 129 -14.50 -7.81 9.78
C HIS A 129 -13.65 -6.67 9.20
N PRO A 130 -12.55 -6.98 8.48
CA PRO A 130 -11.73 -5.95 7.84
C PRO A 130 -12.51 -5.28 6.71
N PRO A 131 -12.42 -3.94 6.57
CA PRO A 131 -13.16 -3.20 5.55
C PRO A 131 -12.56 -3.46 4.15
N PRO A 132 -13.37 -3.48 3.09
CA PRO A 132 -12.85 -3.51 1.73
C PRO A 132 -12.09 -2.22 1.41
N ILE A 133 -11.03 -2.35 0.60
CA ILE A 133 -10.14 -1.24 0.24
C ILE A 133 -10.16 -1.03 -1.27
N ALA A 134 -10.54 0.18 -1.70
CA ALA A 134 -10.45 0.65 -3.06
C ALA A 134 -9.15 1.44 -3.28
N THR A 135 -8.41 1.12 -4.33
CA THR A 135 -7.11 1.73 -4.60
C THR A 135 -7.20 2.70 -5.78
N VAL A 136 -6.94 3.97 -5.54
CA VAL A 136 -6.86 5.00 -6.58
C VAL A 136 -5.44 5.03 -7.15
N PRO A 137 -5.26 4.79 -8.47
CA PRO A 137 -3.94 4.75 -9.11
C PRO A 137 -3.32 6.15 -9.19
N LEU A 138 -2.45 6.54 -8.24
CA LEU A 138 -1.64 7.78 -8.32
C LEU A 138 -0.13 7.51 -8.48
N GLY A 139 0.27 6.25 -8.60
CA GLY A 139 1.65 5.84 -8.79
C GLY A 139 2.11 5.82 -10.25
N THR A 140 3.35 5.42 -10.45
CA THR A 140 3.90 5.21 -11.79
C THR A 140 3.52 3.85 -12.39
N GLY A 141 3.66 2.78 -11.59
CA GLY A 141 3.42 1.39 -12.00
C GLY A 141 1.94 1.00 -11.88
N ASN A 142 1.31 1.31 -10.74
CA ASN A 142 -0.12 1.08 -10.47
C ASN A 142 -0.50 -0.40 -10.66
N ASN A 143 0.34 -1.32 -10.18
CA ASN A 143 0.14 -2.76 -10.31
C ASN A 143 -1.05 -3.27 -9.48
N LEU A 144 -1.17 -2.81 -8.23
CA LEU A 144 -2.28 -3.14 -7.33
C LEU A 144 -3.63 -2.64 -7.87
N PRO A 145 -3.83 -1.33 -8.12
CA PRO A 145 -5.10 -0.84 -8.66
C PRO A 145 -5.46 -1.46 -9.99
N PHE A 146 -4.50 -1.74 -10.87
CA PHE A 146 -4.78 -2.44 -12.12
C PHE A 146 -5.28 -3.88 -11.88
N SER A 147 -4.59 -4.63 -11.01
CA SER A 147 -4.91 -6.03 -10.73
C SER A 147 -6.25 -6.18 -9.99
N PHE A 148 -6.65 -5.16 -9.24
CA PHE A 148 -7.96 -5.09 -8.55
C PHE A 148 -9.08 -4.48 -9.42
N GLY A 149 -8.80 -4.12 -10.67
CA GLY A 149 -9.81 -3.64 -11.62
C GLY A 149 -10.07 -2.13 -11.62
N TRP A 150 -9.31 -1.33 -10.88
CA TRP A 150 -9.41 0.14 -10.83
C TRP A 150 -8.66 0.86 -11.96
N GLY A 151 -7.88 0.10 -12.75
CA GLY A 151 -7.13 0.63 -13.89
C GLY A 151 -5.71 1.14 -13.56
N LYS A 152 -5.00 1.59 -14.60
CA LYS A 152 -3.58 2.03 -14.52
C LYS A 152 -3.39 3.55 -14.54
N LYS A 153 -4.31 4.25 -15.19
CA LYS A 153 -4.18 5.69 -15.45
C LYS A 153 -4.60 6.46 -14.22
N ASN A 154 -3.87 7.54 -13.93
CA ASN A 154 -4.27 8.46 -12.89
C ASN A 154 -5.67 9.01 -13.21
N PRO A 155 -6.60 9.04 -12.24
CA PRO A 155 -7.90 9.67 -12.43
C PRO A 155 -7.72 11.19 -12.54
N GLY A 156 -8.78 11.87 -12.99
CA GLY A 156 -8.87 13.32 -12.78
C GLY A 156 -8.99 13.65 -11.29
N THR A 157 -8.58 14.86 -10.92
CA THR A 157 -8.60 15.35 -9.53
C THR A 157 -9.75 16.32 -9.26
N ASP A 158 -10.54 16.65 -10.28
CA ASP A 158 -11.70 17.52 -10.18
C ASP A 158 -12.89 16.82 -9.48
N ARG A 159 -13.90 17.62 -9.13
CA ARG A 159 -15.10 17.16 -8.42
C ARG A 159 -15.80 16.01 -9.15
N ASN A 160 -15.99 16.09 -10.47
CA ASN A 160 -16.71 15.07 -11.23
C ASN A 160 -15.94 13.75 -11.26
N SER A 161 -14.62 13.82 -11.36
CA SER A 161 -13.75 12.64 -11.25
C SER A 161 -13.86 11.96 -9.89
N VAL A 162 -13.92 12.74 -8.80
CA VAL A 162 -14.13 12.20 -7.44
C VAL A 162 -15.50 11.56 -7.29
N LEU A 163 -16.57 12.23 -7.76
CA LEU A 163 -17.94 11.68 -7.72
C LEU A 163 -18.05 10.38 -8.53
N SER A 164 -17.44 10.35 -9.73
CA SER A 164 -17.39 9.14 -10.56
C SER A 164 -16.64 7.99 -9.87
N PHE A 165 -15.55 8.28 -9.16
CA PHE A 165 -14.83 7.25 -8.42
C PHE A 165 -15.64 6.73 -7.20
N LEU A 166 -16.33 7.62 -6.47
CA LEU A 166 -17.23 7.22 -5.39
C LEU A 166 -18.36 6.31 -5.90
N GLU A 167 -18.92 6.62 -7.08
CA GLU A 167 -19.95 5.79 -7.70
C GLU A 167 -19.40 4.40 -8.07
N GLN A 168 -18.16 4.33 -8.57
CA GLN A 168 -17.48 3.06 -8.82
C GLN A 168 -17.27 2.28 -7.52
N VAL A 169 -16.86 2.96 -6.43
CA VAL A 169 -16.69 2.34 -5.11
C VAL A 169 -18.00 1.78 -4.57
N MET A 170 -19.12 2.48 -4.76
CA MET A 170 -20.45 2.00 -4.41
C MET A 170 -20.82 0.72 -5.17
N LYS A 171 -20.60 0.70 -6.49
CA LYS A 171 -20.97 -0.42 -7.38
C LYS A 171 -19.96 -1.59 -7.37
N ALA A 172 -18.79 -1.38 -6.76
CA ALA A 172 -17.72 -2.36 -6.79
C ALA A 172 -18.09 -3.65 -6.04
N LYS A 173 -17.65 -4.78 -6.60
CA LYS A 173 -17.76 -6.09 -5.96
C LYS A 173 -16.56 -6.33 -5.05
N GLU A 174 -16.83 -6.72 -3.81
CA GLU A 174 -15.80 -7.11 -2.86
C GLU A 174 -15.12 -8.41 -3.29
N MET A 175 -13.80 -8.48 -3.09
CA MET A 175 -13.01 -9.66 -3.35
C MET A 175 -12.02 -9.90 -2.22
N LYS A 176 -11.77 -11.18 -1.92
CA LYS A 176 -10.68 -11.57 -1.03
C LYS A 176 -9.39 -11.58 -1.83
N ILE A 177 -8.31 -11.13 -1.20
CA ILE A 177 -6.97 -11.13 -1.77
C ILE A 177 -6.05 -11.91 -0.84
N ASP A 178 -5.11 -12.62 -1.44
CA ASP A 178 -4.02 -13.24 -0.70
C ASP A 178 -2.91 -12.22 -0.45
N ASN A 179 -2.06 -12.52 0.52
CA ASN A 179 -0.81 -11.83 0.73
C ASN A 179 0.29 -12.83 1.07
N TRP A 180 1.51 -12.43 0.80
CA TRP A 180 2.67 -13.18 1.25
C TRP A 180 3.13 -12.64 2.59
N HIS A 181 3.46 -13.57 3.48
CA HIS A 181 4.10 -13.26 4.74
C HIS A 181 5.63 -13.42 4.63
N ILE A 182 6.38 -12.39 5.02
CA ILE A 182 7.84 -12.40 4.99
C ILE A 182 8.40 -12.33 6.40
N LEU A 183 9.42 -13.16 6.65
CA LEU A 183 10.33 -13.04 7.78
C LEU A 183 11.74 -12.79 7.24
N MET A 184 12.33 -11.65 7.59
CA MET A 184 13.69 -11.28 7.20
C MET A 184 14.59 -11.27 8.43
N ARG A 185 15.67 -12.06 8.39
CA ARG A 185 16.68 -12.11 9.46
C ARG A 185 18.00 -11.58 8.95
N MET A 186 18.45 -10.48 9.53
CA MET A 186 19.74 -9.85 9.24
C MET A 186 20.68 -10.10 10.41
N ARG A 187 21.94 -10.50 10.16
CA ARG A 187 22.90 -10.66 11.27
C ARG A 187 23.09 -9.33 11.97
N ALA A 188 23.00 -9.32 13.30
CA ALA A 188 23.32 -8.16 14.09
C ALA A 188 24.84 -7.91 13.99
N PRO A 189 25.29 -6.70 13.59
CA PRO A 189 26.71 -6.40 13.56
C PRO A 189 27.29 -6.54 14.97
N LYS A 190 28.42 -7.23 15.10
CA LYS A 190 29.15 -7.40 16.38
C LYS A 190 30.40 -6.52 16.47
N GLU A 191 30.94 -6.06 15.33
CA GLU A 191 31.99 -5.04 15.12
C GLU A 191 32.32 -5.00 13.60
N GLY A 192 32.56 -3.82 13.01
CA GLY A 192 32.99 -3.68 11.60
C GLY A 192 32.54 -2.37 10.90
N PRO A 193 33.04 -2.05 9.69
CA PRO A 193 32.74 -0.81 8.95
C PRO A 193 31.27 -0.65 8.52
N CYS A 194 30.42 -1.64 8.82
CA CYS A 194 28.98 -1.59 8.60
C CYS A 194 28.20 -1.16 9.84
N ASP A 195 28.85 -0.62 10.87
CA ASP A 195 28.20 0.00 12.02
C ASP A 195 28.51 1.51 12.09
N PRO A 196 27.50 2.37 12.32
CA PRO A 196 26.08 2.06 12.39
C PRO A 196 25.47 1.89 10.99
N ILE A 197 24.71 0.81 10.78
CA ILE A 197 23.75 0.77 9.66
C ILE A 197 22.79 1.93 9.91
N PRO A 198 22.70 2.98 9.05
CA PRO A 198 21.69 4.01 9.20
C PRO A 198 20.32 3.34 9.32
N PRO A 199 19.33 3.92 10.04
CA PRO A 199 18.03 3.29 10.24
C PRO A 199 17.55 2.73 8.91
N LEU A 200 17.45 1.41 8.79
CA LEU A 200 17.01 0.78 7.57
C LEU A 200 15.65 1.41 7.25
N GLU A 201 15.59 2.20 6.17
CA GLU A 201 14.32 2.66 5.62
C GLU A 201 13.63 1.43 5.03
N LEU A 202 13.08 0.59 5.90
CA LEU A 202 12.30 -0.55 5.45
C LEU A 202 11.05 -0.01 4.74
N PRO A 203 10.53 -0.73 3.74
CA PRO A 203 9.20 -0.46 3.24
C PRO A 203 8.19 -0.45 4.37
N HIS A 204 7.19 0.44 4.32
CA HIS A 204 6.13 0.50 5.33
C HIS A 204 5.43 -0.85 5.57
N SER A 205 5.37 -1.71 4.55
CA SER A 205 4.83 -3.07 4.63
C SER A 205 5.69 -4.07 5.43
N LEU A 206 6.93 -3.71 5.79
CA LEU A 206 7.83 -4.47 6.68
C LEU A 206 7.95 -3.85 8.07
N HIS A 207 7.46 -2.63 8.28
CA HIS A 207 7.56 -1.95 9.58
C HIS A 207 6.46 -2.36 10.56
N ALA A 208 5.32 -2.83 10.06
CA ALA A 208 4.12 -2.96 10.86
C ALA A 208 4.11 -4.17 11.84
N PHE A 209 5.13 -5.05 11.76
CA PHE A 209 5.40 -6.05 12.81
C PHE A 209 6.57 -5.72 13.74
N GLY A 210 7.20 -4.55 13.58
CA GLY A 210 8.35 -4.14 14.40
C GLY A 210 9.51 -5.15 14.40
N ARG A 211 10.52 -4.86 15.22
CA ARG A 211 11.51 -5.89 15.59
C ARG A 211 10.73 -6.98 16.33
N VAL A 212 10.85 -8.22 15.88
CA VAL A 212 10.33 -9.37 16.62
C VAL A 212 10.87 -9.30 18.05
N SER A 213 9.97 -9.30 19.04
CA SER A 213 10.34 -9.17 20.45
C SER A 213 11.42 -10.19 20.80
N SER A 214 12.33 -9.85 21.73
CA SER A 214 13.32 -10.80 22.21
C SER A 214 12.70 -12.09 22.77
N THR A 215 11.43 -12.02 23.17
CA THR A 215 10.62 -13.10 23.74
C THR A 215 9.79 -13.90 22.73
N ASP A 216 9.79 -13.52 21.45
CA ASP A 216 9.00 -14.20 20.41
C ASP A 216 9.77 -15.42 19.88
N GLU A 217 9.07 -16.53 19.63
CA GLU A 217 9.66 -17.80 19.16
C GLU A 217 10.42 -17.68 17.83
N LEU A 218 10.08 -16.68 17.02
CA LEU A 218 10.74 -16.41 15.74
C LEU A 218 12.01 -15.55 15.89
N ASN A 219 12.27 -15.01 17.09
CA ASN A 219 13.51 -14.30 17.38
C ASN A 219 14.70 -15.26 17.30
N MET A 220 15.82 -14.76 16.79
CA MET A 220 17.04 -15.53 16.68
C MET A 220 18.19 -14.71 17.24
N GLU A 221 18.85 -15.25 18.27
CA GLU A 221 19.98 -14.58 18.91
C GLU A 221 21.08 -14.27 17.88
N GLY A 222 21.61 -13.05 17.93
CA GLY A 222 22.59 -12.56 16.95
C GLY A 222 22.00 -12.09 15.61
N TYR A 223 20.67 -12.01 15.49
CA TYR A 223 19.99 -11.48 14.31
C TYR A 223 18.96 -10.39 14.65
N HIS A 224 18.85 -9.39 13.79
CA HIS A 224 17.68 -8.53 13.70
C HIS A 224 16.63 -9.22 12.84
N THR A 225 15.49 -9.55 13.44
CA THR A 225 14.37 -10.20 12.75
C THR A 225 13.27 -9.18 12.49
N PHE A 226 12.90 -9.04 11.23
CA PHE A 226 11.83 -8.20 10.72
C PHE A 226 10.74 -9.09 10.14
N ARG A 227 9.50 -8.66 10.30
CA ARG A 227 8.32 -9.39 9.84
C ARG A 227 7.45 -8.43 9.03
N GLY A 228 6.81 -8.93 7.99
CA GLY A 228 6.06 -8.08 7.07
C GLY A 228 5.18 -8.85 6.11
N GLY A 229 4.55 -8.10 5.22
CA GLY A 229 3.79 -8.67 4.12
C GLY A 229 3.99 -7.93 2.81
N PHE A 230 3.64 -8.58 1.71
CA PHE A 230 3.51 -7.91 0.42
C PHE A 230 2.29 -8.42 -0.35
N TRP A 231 1.66 -7.50 -1.08
CA TRP A 231 0.45 -7.74 -1.88
C TRP A 231 0.72 -7.68 -3.38
N ASN A 232 1.92 -7.26 -3.79
CA ASN A 232 2.32 -7.13 -5.19
C ASN A 232 3.32 -8.23 -5.58
N TYR A 233 4.60 -8.00 -5.34
CA TYR A 233 5.67 -8.97 -5.51
C TYR A 233 6.81 -8.71 -4.53
N PHE A 234 7.63 -9.74 -4.34
CA PHE A 234 8.95 -9.64 -3.73
C PHE A 234 9.99 -10.04 -4.76
N SER A 235 11.10 -9.30 -4.85
CA SER A 235 12.17 -9.63 -5.78
C SER A 235 13.54 -9.56 -5.14
N MET A 236 14.44 -10.39 -5.68
CA MET A 236 15.86 -10.39 -5.36
C MET A 236 16.70 -10.50 -6.64
N GLY A 237 17.90 -9.93 -6.62
CA GLY A 237 18.80 -9.88 -7.77
C GLY A 237 18.66 -8.61 -8.59
N MET A 238 18.85 -8.73 -9.90
CA MET A 238 18.90 -7.60 -10.84
C MET A 238 17.64 -6.74 -10.82
N ASP A 239 16.45 -7.33 -10.70
CA ASP A 239 15.19 -6.57 -10.63
C ASP A 239 15.17 -5.64 -9.40
N ALA A 240 15.52 -6.18 -8.23
CA ALA A 240 15.61 -5.39 -7.01
C ALA A 240 16.65 -4.27 -7.13
N GLN A 241 17.76 -4.51 -7.83
CA GLN A 241 18.78 -3.51 -8.11
C GLN A 241 18.27 -2.38 -9.00
N VAL A 242 17.53 -2.70 -10.08
CA VAL A 242 16.90 -1.71 -10.97
C VAL A 242 15.86 -0.89 -10.21
N SER A 243 15.00 -1.56 -9.45
CA SER A 243 13.99 -0.92 -8.60
C SER A 243 14.60 0.02 -7.56
N TYR A 244 15.70 -0.40 -6.92
CA TYR A 244 16.44 0.43 -5.97
C TYR A 244 17.08 1.64 -6.64
N ALA A 245 17.73 1.47 -7.80
CA ALA A 245 18.32 2.57 -8.54
C ALA A 245 17.27 3.61 -8.96
N PHE A 246 16.13 3.16 -9.49
CA PHE A 246 15.02 4.04 -9.85
C PHE A 246 14.47 4.80 -8.65
N HIS A 247 14.23 4.12 -7.52
CA HIS A 247 13.73 4.77 -6.30
C HIS A 247 14.73 5.77 -5.72
N SER A 248 16.02 5.46 -5.77
CA SER A 248 17.09 6.35 -5.29
C SER A 248 17.19 7.61 -6.16
N GLU A 249 17.18 7.47 -7.48
CA GLU A 249 17.15 8.59 -8.43
C GLU A 249 15.91 9.46 -8.20
N ARG A 250 14.75 8.83 -7.97
CA ARG A 250 13.49 9.55 -7.67
C ARG A 250 13.55 10.33 -6.36
N LYS A 251 14.24 9.81 -5.34
CA LYS A 251 14.45 10.51 -4.07
C LYS A 251 15.41 11.69 -4.21
N LEU A 252 16.46 11.54 -5.01
CA LEU A 252 17.47 12.58 -5.23
C LEU A 252 16.98 13.71 -6.15
N HIS A 253 16.15 13.39 -7.14
CA HIS A 253 15.70 14.30 -8.19
C HIS A 253 14.18 14.32 -8.38
N PRO A 254 13.37 14.58 -7.33
CA PRO A 254 11.91 14.47 -7.40
C PRO A 254 11.29 15.35 -8.49
N GLU A 255 11.93 16.46 -8.86
CA GLU A 255 11.52 17.35 -9.94
C GLU A 255 11.43 16.68 -11.31
N LYS A 256 12.27 15.66 -11.57
CA LYS A 256 12.28 14.89 -12.82
C LYS A 256 11.16 13.85 -12.90
N PHE A 257 10.55 13.50 -11.77
CA PHE A 257 9.63 12.37 -11.67
C PHE A 257 8.15 12.75 -11.51
N LYS A 258 7.74 13.88 -12.10
CA LYS A 258 6.36 14.39 -11.98
C LYS A 258 5.37 13.75 -12.96
N ASN A 259 5.85 13.05 -14.00
CA ASN A 259 5.00 12.52 -15.07
C ASN A 259 5.10 10.99 -15.15
N GLN A 260 3.96 10.30 -15.15
CA GLN A 260 3.89 8.84 -15.21
C GLN A 260 4.66 8.24 -16.40
N LEU A 261 4.55 8.83 -17.60
CA LEU A 261 5.23 8.35 -18.80
C LEU A 261 6.75 8.54 -18.73
N VAL A 262 7.19 9.69 -18.21
CA VAL A 262 8.62 9.99 -18.01
C VAL A 262 9.22 9.00 -17.00
N ASN A 263 8.47 8.71 -15.93
CA ASN A 263 8.89 7.76 -14.91
C ASN A 263 8.98 6.34 -15.47
N GLN A 264 7.99 5.90 -16.26
CA GLN A 264 8.02 4.59 -16.93
C GLN A 264 9.19 4.47 -17.91
N SER A 265 9.45 5.52 -18.71
CA SER A 265 10.59 5.56 -19.64
C SER A 265 11.94 5.50 -18.89
N THR A 266 12.06 6.23 -17.79
CA THR A 266 13.27 6.22 -16.94
C THR A 266 13.51 4.85 -16.33
N TYR A 267 12.45 4.20 -15.83
CA TYR A 267 12.52 2.82 -15.32
C TYR A 267 12.97 1.84 -16.42
N ALA A 268 12.38 1.92 -17.61
CA ALA A 268 12.76 1.09 -18.74
C ALA A 268 14.23 1.30 -19.14
N LYS A 269 14.70 2.56 -19.17
CA LYS A 269 16.10 2.90 -19.46
C LYS A 269 17.05 2.28 -18.44
N LEU A 270 16.73 2.37 -17.14
CA LEU A 270 17.51 1.74 -16.07
C LEU A 270 17.49 0.21 -16.17
N GLY A 271 16.35 -0.38 -16.51
CA GLY A 271 16.24 -1.81 -16.80
C GLY A 271 17.14 -2.24 -17.96
N CYS A 272 17.17 -1.46 -19.04
CA CYS A 272 18.03 -1.72 -20.20
C CYS A 272 19.53 -1.61 -19.86
N THR A 273 19.95 -0.59 -19.11
CA THR A 273 21.37 -0.41 -18.74
C THR A 273 21.86 -1.50 -17.79
N GLN A 274 21.00 -1.98 -16.89
CA GLN A 274 21.31 -3.08 -15.98
C GLN A 274 21.15 -4.47 -16.61
N GLY A 275 20.54 -4.56 -17.79
CA GLY A 275 20.57 -5.77 -18.62
C GLY A 275 19.31 -6.62 -18.60
N TRP A 276 18.15 -6.02 -18.35
CA TRP A 276 16.83 -6.66 -18.39
C TRP A 276 16.41 -7.04 -19.82
N PHE A 277 16.55 -6.11 -20.77
CA PHE A 277 16.07 -6.26 -22.16
C PHE A 277 17.18 -6.25 -23.22
N ALA A 278 18.37 -5.76 -22.86
CA ALA A 278 19.59 -5.93 -23.63
C ALA A 278 20.53 -6.76 -22.78
N ALA A 279 21.28 -7.71 -23.36
CA ALA A 279 22.35 -8.35 -22.63
C ALA A 279 23.35 -7.26 -22.22
N SER A 280 23.25 -6.76 -20.98
CA SER A 280 24.26 -5.85 -20.47
C SER A 280 25.58 -6.63 -20.49
N VAL A 281 26.47 -6.22 -21.38
CA VAL A 281 27.87 -6.66 -21.44
C VAL A 281 28.58 -6.35 -20.09
N PHE A 282 27.93 -5.56 -19.22
CA PHE A 282 28.47 -5.04 -17.97
C PHE A 282 27.86 -5.63 -16.69
N HIS A 283 26.84 -6.52 -16.74
CA HIS A 283 26.41 -7.20 -15.51
C HIS A 283 27.31 -8.42 -15.25
N PRO A 284 28.19 -8.39 -14.24
CA PRO A 284 29.11 -9.49 -13.99
C PRO A 284 28.31 -10.73 -13.58
N SER A 285 28.65 -11.90 -14.12
CA SER A 285 28.07 -13.17 -13.67
C SER A 285 28.26 -13.41 -12.15
N SER A 286 29.25 -12.74 -11.55
CA SER A 286 29.50 -12.74 -10.10
C SER A 286 28.41 -12.10 -9.24
N LYS A 287 27.50 -11.33 -9.86
CA LYS A 287 26.37 -10.70 -9.19
C LYS A 287 25.05 -11.45 -9.42
N ASN A 288 25.07 -12.61 -10.07
CA ASN A 288 23.86 -13.38 -10.32
C ASN A 288 23.34 -14.01 -9.02
N VAL A 289 22.01 -14.15 -8.91
CA VAL A 289 21.36 -14.65 -7.68
C VAL A 289 21.89 -16.03 -7.28
N ALA A 290 22.21 -16.88 -8.25
CA ALA A 290 22.79 -18.20 -8.01
C ALA A 290 24.12 -18.18 -7.22
N GLN A 291 24.86 -17.07 -7.25
CA GLN A 291 26.12 -16.91 -6.51
C GLN A 291 25.94 -16.19 -5.17
N LEU A 292 24.86 -15.40 -5.04
CA LEU A 292 24.62 -14.56 -3.86
C LEU A 292 23.66 -15.21 -2.85
N ALA A 293 22.81 -16.12 -3.29
CA ALA A 293 21.77 -16.70 -2.46
C ALA A 293 21.65 -18.22 -2.67
N LYS A 294 21.49 -18.93 -1.56
CA LYS A 294 21.02 -20.31 -1.55
C LYS A 294 19.52 -20.29 -1.30
N VAL A 295 18.73 -20.72 -2.29
CA VAL A 295 17.28 -20.78 -2.16
C VAL A 295 16.86 -22.18 -1.78
N LYS A 296 15.96 -22.27 -0.81
CA LYS A 296 15.31 -23.52 -0.42
C LYS A 296 13.80 -23.37 -0.50
N ILE A 297 13.13 -24.45 -0.88
CA ILE A 297 11.67 -24.54 -0.91
C ILE A 297 11.21 -25.64 0.05
N MET A 298 10.13 -25.38 0.77
CA MET A 298 9.50 -26.38 1.63
C MET A 298 8.32 -27.00 0.87
N LYS A 299 8.50 -28.23 0.36
CA LYS A 299 7.40 -28.96 -0.32
C LYS A 299 6.49 -29.71 0.64
N LYS A 300 7.03 -30.10 1.80
CA LYS A 300 6.32 -30.78 2.89
C LYS A 300 6.76 -30.14 4.19
N HIS A 301 5.87 -30.09 5.18
CA HIS A 301 6.14 -29.46 6.47
C HIS A 301 7.45 -29.98 7.08
N GLY A 302 8.35 -29.06 7.43
CA GLY A 302 9.67 -29.37 8.00
C GLY A 302 10.73 -29.86 7.01
N GLN A 303 10.39 -30.15 5.74
CA GLN A 303 11.33 -30.67 4.74
C GLN A 303 11.73 -29.58 3.73
N TRP A 304 12.82 -28.89 4.06
CA TRP A 304 13.47 -27.94 3.16
C TRP A 304 14.31 -28.64 2.10
N GLN A 305 14.09 -28.30 0.84
CA GLN A 305 14.85 -28.79 -0.30
C GLN A 305 15.58 -27.64 -0.96
N ASP A 306 16.85 -27.84 -1.30
CA ASP A 306 17.62 -26.86 -2.04
C ASP A 306 17.04 -26.74 -3.46
N LEU A 307 16.73 -25.50 -3.87
CA LEU A 307 16.30 -25.19 -5.23
C LEU A 307 17.54 -24.90 -6.06
N HIS A 308 17.82 -25.73 -7.07
CA HIS A 308 18.89 -25.45 -8.01
C HIS A 308 18.52 -24.25 -8.88
N ILE A 309 19.32 -23.18 -8.80
CA ILE A 309 19.16 -21.98 -9.61
C ILE A 309 20.28 -21.97 -10.66
N PRO A 310 19.95 -22.06 -11.95
CA PRO A 310 20.94 -21.95 -13.01
C PRO A 310 21.74 -20.64 -12.91
N GLN A 311 23.03 -20.68 -13.23
CA GLN A 311 23.90 -19.49 -13.15
C GLN A 311 23.47 -18.34 -14.07
N SER A 312 22.65 -18.63 -15.09
CA SER A 312 22.07 -17.63 -15.99
C SER A 312 20.94 -16.82 -15.35
N ILE A 313 20.36 -17.27 -14.23
CA ILE A 313 19.26 -16.57 -13.55
C ILE A 313 19.78 -15.33 -12.82
N ARG A 314 19.24 -14.18 -13.22
CA ARG A 314 19.65 -12.85 -12.72
C ARG A 314 18.75 -12.29 -11.64
N SER A 315 17.50 -12.77 -11.57
CA SER A 315 16.50 -12.34 -10.60
C SER A 315 15.61 -13.50 -10.20
N ILE A 316 15.10 -13.46 -8.97
CA ILE A 316 13.99 -14.30 -8.52
C ILE A 316 12.88 -13.38 -8.06
N ILE A 317 11.66 -13.66 -8.50
CA ILE A 317 10.48 -12.87 -8.21
C ILE A 317 9.41 -13.81 -7.65
N CYS A 318 8.92 -13.48 -6.46
CA CYS A 318 7.75 -14.12 -5.85
C CYS A 318 6.56 -13.21 -6.09
N LEU A 319 5.54 -13.70 -6.81
CA LEU A 319 4.39 -12.91 -7.21
C LEU A 319 3.20 -13.21 -6.29
N ASN A 320 2.48 -12.16 -5.92
CA ASN A 320 1.15 -12.26 -5.35
C ASN A 320 0.08 -11.97 -6.40
N LEU A 321 0.36 -11.01 -7.28
CA LEU A 321 -0.53 -10.62 -8.38
C LEU A 321 -0.23 -11.43 -9.64
N PRO A 322 -1.23 -11.62 -10.53
CA PRO A 322 -1.03 -12.28 -11.81
C PRO A 322 -0.19 -11.46 -12.81
N SER A 323 0.29 -10.28 -12.42
CA SER A 323 1.05 -9.39 -13.30
C SER A 323 2.16 -8.65 -12.56
N PHE A 324 3.24 -8.39 -13.28
CA PHE A 324 4.47 -7.77 -12.80
C PHE A 324 4.85 -6.55 -13.68
N SER A 325 5.63 -5.60 -13.14
CA SER A 325 6.22 -4.47 -13.89
C SER A 325 5.24 -3.75 -14.85
N GLY A 326 4.12 -3.24 -14.34
CA GLY A 326 3.13 -2.54 -15.18
C GLY A 326 2.27 -3.44 -16.06
N GLY A 327 2.09 -4.72 -15.73
CA GLY A 327 1.10 -5.61 -16.35
C GLY A 327 1.67 -6.71 -17.26
N LEU A 328 2.98 -6.96 -17.21
CA LEU A 328 3.59 -8.11 -17.88
C LEU A 328 3.20 -9.40 -17.14
N ASN A 329 2.78 -10.41 -17.88
CA ASN A 329 2.56 -11.76 -17.35
C ASN A 329 3.89 -12.53 -17.49
N PRO A 330 4.61 -12.81 -16.39
CA PRO A 330 5.97 -13.34 -16.43
C PRO A 330 6.07 -14.82 -16.83
#